data_AF-A0A6J4JBS6-F1
#
_entry.id   AF-A0A6J4JBS6-F1
#
_cell.length_a   1.000
_cell.length_b   1.000
_cell.length_c   1.000
_cell.angle_alpha   90.00
_cell.angle_beta   90.00
_cell.angle_gamma   90.00
#
_symmetry.space_group_name_H-M   'P 1'
#
loop_
_entity.id
_entity.type
_entity.pdbx_description
1 polymer ?
#
loop_
_entity_poly.entity_id
_entity_poly.type
_entity_poly.pdbx_seq_one_letter_code
_entity_poly.pdbx_strand_id
1 'polypeptide(L)'
;AAVPAAAAGGPWLVPAGVLVGLSGLLDSLDGALAIGTGRASRRGFVLDSVVDRLTEAAYAGALWVAGAPGWLAVLFGALCWLPDYLRARAGQAGVAETGALSVWERPTRVAMAGFTLGGAGVVAGLDAGGLDLGDLVVTSGTAVGAALGAVGVAQLGVSLRRMLAD
;
A
#
# COMPACT_ATOMS: atom_id res chain seq x y z
N ALA A 1 -7.03 -10.12 -8.16
CA ALA A 1 -6.32 -10.56 -9.39
C ALA A 1 -4.79 -10.45 -9.26
N ALA A 2 -4.26 -9.39 -8.64
CA ALA A 2 -2.80 -9.21 -8.49
C ALA A 2 -2.11 -10.37 -7.75
N VAL A 3 -2.68 -10.90 -6.66
CA VAL A 3 -2.09 -12.02 -5.91
C VAL A 3 -1.92 -13.29 -6.76
N PRO A 4 -2.95 -13.80 -7.48
CA PRO A 4 -2.76 -14.91 -8.41
C PRO A 4 -1.71 -14.65 -9.49
N ALA A 5 -1.66 -13.45 -10.06
CA ALA A 5 -0.64 -13.08 -11.04
C ALA A 5 0.77 -13.06 -10.42
N ALA A 6 0.89 -12.58 -9.18
CA ALA A 6 2.13 -12.59 -8.42
C ALA A 6 2.59 -14.03 -8.14
N ALA A 7 1.65 -14.91 -7.75
CA ALA A 7 1.93 -16.32 -7.47
C ALA A 7 2.36 -17.12 -8.72
N ALA A 8 2.00 -16.67 -9.93
CA ALA A 8 2.49 -17.27 -11.17
C ALA A 8 3.99 -16.99 -11.41
N GLY A 9 4.56 -15.98 -10.73
CA GLY A 9 5.99 -15.68 -10.74
C GLY A 9 6.54 -15.22 -12.09
N GLY A 10 7.86 -14.99 -12.12
CA GLY A 10 8.56 -14.62 -13.35
C GLY A 10 7.96 -13.36 -14.04
N PRO A 11 7.81 -13.35 -15.37
CA PRO A 11 7.22 -12.23 -16.09
C PRO A 11 5.77 -11.87 -15.67
N TRP A 12 5.03 -12.79 -15.02
CA TRP A 12 3.68 -12.51 -14.53
C TRP A 12 3.64 -11.49 -13.38
N LEU A 13 4.77 -11.18 -12.77
CA LEU A 13 4.86 -10.08 -11.81
C LEU A 13 4.62 -8.70 -12.48
N VAL A 14 4.86 -8.57 -13.80
CA VAL A 14 4.53 -7.35 -14.56
C VAL A 14 3.03 -7.05 -14.53
N PRO A 15 2.14 -7.94 -15.02
CA PRO A 15 0.71 -7.72 -14.91
C PRO A 15 0.25 -7.67 -13.44
N ALA A 16 0.91 -8.34 -12.49
CA ALA A 16 0.60 -8.18 -11.07
C ALA A 16 0.80 -6.72 -10.60
N GLY A 17 1.93 -6.10 -10.93
CA GLY A 17 2.22 -4.69 -10.63
C GLY A 17 1.25 -3.73 -11.33
N VAL A 18 0.90 -4.00 -12.60
CA VAL A 18 -0.11 -3.22 -13.34
C VAL A 18 -1.48 -3.30 -12.67
N LEU A 19 -1.90 -4.49 -12.25
CA LEU A 19 -3.17 -4.68 -11.54
C LEU A 19 -3.23 -3.92 -10.21
N VAL A 20 -2.10 -3.84 -9.48
CA VAL A 20 -1.98 -3.01 -8.26
C VAL A 20 -2.12 -1.52 -8.59
N GLY A 21 -1.45 -1.03 -9.63
CA GLY A 21 -1.57 0.35 -10.07
C GLY A 21 -3.01 0.70 -10.50
N LEU A 22 -3.64 -0.20 -11.28
CA LEU A 22 -5.01 -0.04 -11.73
C LEU A 22 -5.99 -0.04 -10.56
N SER A 23 -5.81 -0.87 -9.52
CA SER A 23 -6.70 -0.83 -8.35
C SER A 23 -6.64 0.52 -7.63
N GLY A 24 -5.46 1.11 -7.46
CA GLY A 24 -5.34 2.44 -6.84
C GLY A 24 -5.91 3.57 -7.72
N LEU A 25 -5.78 3.47 -9.04
CA LEU A 25 -6.37 4.42 -9.97
C LEU A 25 -7.89 4.37 -9.94
N LEU A 26 -8.47 3.17 -10.06
CA LEU A 26 -9.93 2.98 -10.06
C LEU A 26 -10.57 3.46 -8.76
N ASP A 27 -9.90 3.23 -7.64
CA ASP A 27 -10.33 3.72 -6.35
C ASP A 27 -10.36 5.26 -6.26
N SER A 28 -9.28 5.92 -6.71
CA SER A 28 -9.23 7.39 -6.73
C SER A 28 -10.33 7.99 -7.61
N LEU A 29 -10.67 7.30 -8.72
CA LEU A 29 -11.76 7.69 -9.60
C LEU A 29 -13.14 7.47 -8.96
N ASP A 30 -13.37 6.34 -8.30
CA ASP A 30 -14.66 6.07 -7.63
C ASP A 30 -14.93 7.11 -6.52
N GLY A 31 -13.91 7.43 -5.71
CA GLY A 31 -14.01 8.50 -4.71
C GLY A 31 -14.36 9.86 -5.32
N ALA A 32 -13.69 10.24 -6.41
CA ALA A 32 -13.97 11.49 -7.12
C ALA A 32 -15.38 11.50 -7.75
N LEU A 33 -15.82 10.38 -8.33
CA LEU A 33 -17.15 10.23 -8.91
C LEU A 33 -18.25 10.27 -7.85
N ALA A 34 -18.05 9.65 -6.69
CA ALA A 34 -19.00 9.66 -5.58
C ALA A 34 -19.24 11.08 -5.07
N ILE A 35 -18.17 11.88 -4.95
CA ILE A 35 -18.24 13.30 -4.57
C ILE A 35 -18.91 14.11 -5.69
N GLY A 36 -18.42 13.99 -6.92
CA GLY A 36 -18.89 14.78 -8.06
C GLY A 36 -20.35 14.50 -8.45
N THR A 37 -20.86 13.29 -8.14
CA THR A 37 -22.26 12.91 -8.42
C THR A 37 -23.19 13.03 -7.20
N GLY A 38 -22.71 13.53 -6.07
CA GLY A 38 -23.51 13.66 -4.85
C GLY A 38 -23.97 12.33 -4.24
N ARG A 39 -23.29 11.22 -4.57
CA ARG A 39 -23.58 9.87 -4.05
C ARG A 39 -22.76 9.49 -2.83
N ALA A 40 -21.88 10.38 -2.37
CA ALA A 40 -21.12 10.20 -1.14
C ALA A 40 -22.06 9.92 0.05
N SER A 41 -21.85 8.80 0.74
CA SER A 41 -22.68 8.37 1.86
C SER A 41 -21.83 7.82 3.00
N ARG A 42 -22.35 7.88 4.24
CA ARG A 42 -21.65 7.33 5.42
C ARG A 42 -21.41 5.82 5.30
N ARG A 43 -22.35 5.09 4.70
CA ARG A 43 -22.20 3.64 4.45
C ARG A 43 -21.10 3.37 3.42
N GLY A 44 -21.09 4.14 2.33
CA GLY A 44 -20.05 4.06 1.31
C GLY A 44 -18.66 4.32 1.89
N PHE A 45 -18.50 5.38 2.69
CA PHE A 45 -17.24 5.70 3.36
C PHE A 45 -16.68 4.54 4.21
N VAL A 46 -17.54 3.85 4.97
CA VAL A 46 -17.11 2.70 5.78
C VAL A 46 -16.74 1.50 4.89
N LEU A 47 -17.54 1.22 3.86
CA LEU A 47 -17.27 0.13 2.92
C LEU A 47 -15.94 0.36 2.18
N ASP A 48 -15.71 1.57 1.68
CA ASP A 48 -14.49 2.02 1.02
C ASP A 48 -13.27 1.79 1.91
N SER A 49 -13.35 2.26 3.17
CA SER A 49 -12.30 2.04 4.17
C SER A 49 -11.97 0.55 4.40
N VAL A 50 -12.97 -0.35 4.38
CA VAL A 50 -12.76 -1.80 4.51
C VAL A 50 -12.13 -2.39 3.26
N VAL A 51 -12.61 -2.01 2.07
CA VAL A 51 -12.05 -2.45 0.79
C VAL A 51 -10.60 -2.03 0.65
N ASP A 52 -10.23 -0.84 1.14
CA ASP A 52 -8.85 -0.37 1.23
C ASP A 52 -7.97 -1.30 2.06
N ARG A 53 -8.44 -1.68 3.25
CA ARG A 53 -7.68 -2.58 4.13
C ARG A 53 -7.47 -3.94 3.49
N LEU A 54 -8.50 -4.49 2.85
CA LEU A 54 -8.40 -5.75 2.11
C LEU A 54 -7.43 -5.63 0.92
N THR A 55 -7.44 -4.49 0.23
CA THR A 55 -6.55 -4.20 -0.89
C THR A 55 -5.09 -4.12 -0.43
N GLU A 56 -4.81 -3.44 0.68
CA GLU A 56 -3.46 -3.38 1.25
C GLU A 56 -2.97 -4.74 1.78
N ALA A 57 -3.87 -5.55 2.35
CA ALA A 57 -3.56 -6.94 2.70
C ALA A 57 -3.24 -7.78 1.45
N ALA A 58 -3.96 -7.55 0.35
CA ALA A 58 -3.66 -8.20 -0.93
C ALA A 58 -2.30 -7.74 -1.52
N TYR A 59 -1.90 -6.48 -1.32
CA TYR A 59 -0.56 -6.02 -1.71
C TYR A 59 0.53 -6.74 -0.91
N ALA A 60 0.40 -6.83 0.41
CA ALA A 60 1.32 -7.59 1.25
C ALA A 60 1.37 -9.07 0.85
N GLY A 61 0.21 -9.68 0.59
CA GLY A 61 0.11 -11.05 0.10
C GLY A 61 0.79 -11.25 -1.26
N ALA A 62 0.62 -10.31 -2.19
CA ALA A 62 1.27 -10.35 -3.51
C ALA A 62 2.79 -10.24 -3.39
N LEU A 63 3.31 -9.37 -2.53
CA LEU A 63 4.74 -9.26 -2.27
C LEU A 63 5.31 -10.53 -1.63
N TRP A 64 4.58 -11.14 -0.70
CA TRP A 64 4.99 -12.41 -0.07
C TRP A 64 5.10 -13.54 -1.08
N VAL A 65 4.05 -13.78 -1.88
CA VAL A 65 4.07 -14.86 -2.88
C VAL A 65 5.05 -14.58 -4.03
N ALA A 66 5.44 -13.32 -4.23
CA ALA A 66 6.47 -12.92 -5.20
C ALA A 66 7.90 -13.06 -4.68
N GLY A 67 8.13 -13.48 -3.43
CA GLY A 67 9.46 -13.76 -2.88
C GLY A 67 9.88 -12.91 -1.67
N ALA A 68 9.06 -11.94 -1.23
CA ALA A 68 9.39 -11.20 -0.01
C ALA A 68 9.38 -12.12 1.23
N PRO A 69 10.33 -11.97 2.18
CA PRO A 69 10.26 -12.67 3.46
C PRO A 69 8.92 -12.42 4.16
N GLY A 70 8.26 -13.47 4.65
CA GLY A 70 6.91 -13.36 5.21
C GLY A 70 6.79 -12.33 6.35
N TRP A 71 7.80 -12.23 7.22
CA TRP A 71 7.84 -11.22 8.28
C TRP A 71 7.89 -9.79 7.71
N LEU A 72 8.55 -9.60 6.58
CA LEU A 72 8.72 -8.30 5.94
C LEU A 72 7.44 -7.88 5.21
N ALA A 73 6.77 -8.83 4.55
CA ALA A 73 5.44 -8.61 3.96
C ALA A 73 4.40 -8.26 5.04
N VAL A 74 4.41 -8.97 6.18
CA VAL A 74 3.55 -8.65 7.32
C VAL A 74 3.86 -7.25 7.86
N LEU A 75 5.14 -6.89 8.01
CA LEU A 75 5.56 -5.56 8.46
C LEU A 75 5.08 -4.47 7.49
N PHE A 76 5.26 -4.66 6.18
CA PHE A 76 4.75 -3.76 5.15
C PHE A 76 3.24 -3.55 5.29
N GLY A 77 2.47 -4.63 5.38
CA GLY A 77 1.01 -4.57 5.55
C GLY A 77 0.59 -3.85 6.83
N ALA A 78 1.25 -4.14 7.95
CA ALA A 78 0.99 -3.47 9.22
C ALA A 78 1.24 -1.96 9.14
N LEU A 79 2.30 -1.55 8.45
CA LEU A 79 2.65 -0.13 8.27
C LEU A 79 1.75 0.59 7.26
N CYS A 80 1.08 -0.12 6.37
CA CYS A 80 -0.02 0.44 5.59
C CYS A 80 -1.24 0.76 6.47
N TRP A 81 -1.53 -0.08 7.47
CA TRP A 81 -2.73 0.08 8.32
C TRP A 81 -2.55 1.11 9.44
N LEU A 82 -1.35 1.19 10.00
CA LEU A 82 -1.09 1.96 11.22
C LEU A 82 -1.41 3.46 11.09
N PRO A 83 -1.05 4.18 9.99
CA PRO A 83 -1.40 5.59 9.85
C PRO A 83 -2.91 5.85 9.85
N ASP A 84 -3.68 5.01 9.15
CA ASP A 84 -5.13 5.18 9.06
C ASP A 84 -5.82 4.83 10.38
N TYR A 85 -5.29 3.83 11.11
CA TYR A 85 -5.73 3.54 12.46
C TYR A 85 -5.46 4.71 13.42
N LEU A 86 -4.27 5.30 13.36
CA LEU A 86 -3.90 6.46 14.17
C LEU A 86 -4.83 7.65 13.89
N ARG A 87 -5.10 7.95 12.62
CA ARG A 87 -6.04 9.01 12.22
C ARG A 87 -7.46 8.73 12.71
N ALA A 88 -7.94 7.49 12.55
CA ALA A 88 -9.26 7.10 13.04
C ALA A 88 -9.38 7.29 14.56
N ARG A 89 -8.36 6.89 15.33
CA ARG A 89 -8.33 7.06 16.80
C ARG A 89 -8.20 8.52 17.24
N ALA A 90 -7.36 9.30 16.56
CA ALA A 90 -7.25 10.73 16.82
C ALA A 90 -8.58 11.46 16.57
N GLY A 91 -9.29 11.12 15.49
CA GLY A 91 -10.62 11.65 15.22
C GLY A 91 -11.64 11.31 16.31
N GLN A 92 -11.60 10.09 16.86
CA GLN A 92 -12.44 9.73 18.02
C GLN A 92 -12.04 10.46 19.31
N ALA A 93 -10.78 10.88 19.43
CA ALA A 93 -10.28 11.67 20.55
C ALA A 93 -10.56 13.19 20.40
N GLY A 94 -11.24 13.62 19.34
CA GLY A 94 -11.64 15.02 19.13
C GLY A 94 -10.72 15.81 18.18
N VAL A 95 -9.71 15.18 17.59
CA VAL A 95 -8.85 15.84 16.59
C VAL A 95 -9.62 15.98 15.28
N ALA A 96 -10.05 17.20 14.95
CA ALA A 96 -10.83 17.49 13.74
C ALA A 96 -9.99 17.54 12.45
N GLU A 97 -8.69 17.84 12.57
CA GLU A 97 -7.77 17.88 11.44
C GLU A 97 -7.13 16.51 11.19
N THR A 98 -6.93 16.16 9.92
CA THR A 98 -6.42 14.84 9.50
C THR A 98 -4.93 14.61 9.84
N GLY A 99 -4.26 15.63 10.42
CA GLY A 99 -2.82 15.67 10.66
C GLY A 99 -2.01 16.01 9.40
N ALA A 100 -0.69 16.15 9.55
CA ALA A 100 0.20 16.43 8.43
C ALA A 100 0.21 15.28 7.39
N LEU A 101 0.42 15.65 6.12
CA LEU A 101 0.65 14.69 5.04
C LEU A 101 1.99 13.98 5.29
N SER A 102 1.96 12.65 5.38
CA SER A 102 3.14 11.83 5.59
C SER A 102 3.74 11.36 4.27
N VAL A 103 4.96 10.82 4.29
CA VAL A 103 5.53 10.15 3.10
C VAL A 103 4.83 8.84 2.76
N TRP A 104 4.04 8.29 3.68
CA TRP A 104 3.42 6.95 3.57
C TRP A 104 1.90 7.02 3.39
N GLU A 105 1.46 7.90 2.50
CA GLU A 105 0.06 7.91 2.07
C GLU A 105 -0.26 6.79 1.09
N ARG A 106 -1.55 6.55 0.90
CA ARG A 106 -2.07 5.48 0.04
C ARG A 106 -1.50 5.49 -1.39
N PRO A 107 -1.35 6.63 -2.10
CA PRO A 107 -0.69 6.64 -3.40
C PRO A 107 0.74 6.11 -3.36
N THR A 108 1.51 6.42 -2.32
CA THR A 108 2.87 5.91 -2.13
C THR A 108 2.86 4.39 -1.91
N ARG A 109 1.91 3.87 -1.14
CA ARG A 109 1.77 2.42 -0.89
C ARG A 109 1.48 1.66 -2.18
N VAL A 110 0.55 2.17 -2.99
CA VAL A 110 0.20 1.62 -4.31
C VAL A 110 1.41 1.65 -5.24
N ALA A 111 2.09 2.80 -5.33
CA ALA A 111 3.27 2.95 -6.17
C ALA A 111 4.38 1.98 -5.75
N MET A 112 4.68 1.88 -4.45
CA MET A 112 5.71 0.97 -3.95
C MET A 112 5.39 -0.49 -4.25
N ALA A 113 4.16 -0.95 -3.99
CA ALA A 113 3.77 -2.32 -4.29
C ALA A 113 3.78 -2.60 -5.81
N GLY A 114 3.23 -1.68 -6.61
CA GLY A 114 3.13 -1.81 -8.06
C GLY A 114 4.50 -1.82 -8.76
N PHE A 115 5.37 -0.87 -8.44
CA PHE A 115 6.72 -0.79 -9.03
C PHE A 115 7.63 -1.93 -8.55
N THR A 116 7.49 -2.39 -7.31
CA THR A 116 8.26 -3.54 -6.82
C THR A 116 7.90 -4.80 -7.61
N LEU A 117 6.61 -5.12 -7.74
CA LEU A 117 6.15 -6.28 -8.51
C LEU A 117 6.49 -6.14 -9.99
N GLY A 118 6.18 -4.99 -10.58
CA GLY A 118 6.44 -4.73 -12.00
C GLY A 118 7.92 -4.80 -12.36
N GLY A 119 8.77 -4.17 -11.54
CA GLY A 119 10.22 -4.20 -11.70
C GLY A 119 10.79 -5.61 -11.58
N ALA A 120 10.34 -6.38 -10.60
CA ALA A 120 10.74 -7.78 -10.44
C ALA A 120 10.35 -8.62 -11.66
N GLY A 121 9.16 -8.40 -12.23
CA GLY A 121 8.71 -9.10 -13.44
C GLY A 121 9.52 -8.75 -14.68
N VAL A 122 9.90 -7.48 -14.84
CA VAL A 122 10.79 -7.04 -15.94
C VAL A 122 12.15 -7.72 -15.81
N VAL A 123 12.74 -7.72 -14.61
CA VAL A 123 14.03 -8.36 -14.36
C VAL A 123 13.97 -9.87 -14.63
N ALA A 124 12.89 -10.53 -14.20
CA ALA A 124 12.69 -11.95 -14.45
C ALA A 124 12.52 -12.28 -15.94
N GLY A 125 11.91 -11.39 -16.73
CA GLY A 125 11.73 -11.60 -18.17
C GLY A 125 12.96 -11.34 -19.04
N LEU A 126 13.96 -10.61 -18.51
CA LEU A 126 15.20 -10.29 -19.24
C LEU A 126 16.29 -11.36 -19.09
N ASP A 127 16.01 -12.45 -18.36
CA ASP A 127 16.90 -13.61 -18.19
C ASP A 127 18.32 -13.20 -17.76
N ALA A 128 18.39 -12.32 -16.76
CA ALA A 128 19.62 -11.69 -16.28
C ALA A 128 20.55 -12.69 -15.53
N GLY A 129 21.14 -13.63 -16.28
CA GLY A 129 22.45 -14.20 -15.98
C GLY A 129 22.58 -15.06 -14.72
N GLY A 130 21.54 -15.78 -14.29
CA GLY A 130 21.63 -16.77 -13.20
C GLY A 130 21.76 -16.19 -11.79
N LEU A 131 21.63 -14.87 -11.62
CA LEU A 131 21.45 -14.21 -10.33
C LEU A 131 19.96 -14.05 -10.06
N ASP A 132 19.53 -14.35 -8.83
CA ASP A 132 18.14 -14.21 -8.40
C ASP A 132 17.77 -12.74 -8.11
N LEU A 133 17.84 -11.93 -9.18
CA LEU A 133 17.60 -10.49 -9.11
C LEU A 133 16.12 -10.17 -8.90
N GLY A 134 15.21 -11.09 -9.24
CA GLY A 134 13.77 -10.96 -8.97
C GLY A 134 13.49 -10.90 -7.47
N ASP A 135 13.97 -11.90 -6.73
CA ASP A 135 13.80 -11.97 -5.27
C ASP A 135 14.49 -10.79 -4.57
N LEU A 136 15.65 -10.34 -5.08
CA LEU A 136 16.32 -9.15 -4.58
C LEU A 136 15.47 -7.89 -4.78
N VAL A 137 14.87 -7.70 -5.95
CA VAL A 137 13.98 -6.56 -6.22
C VAL A 137 12.76 -6.60 -5.32
N VAL A 138 12.12 -7.76 -5.18
CA VAL A 138 10.94 -7.91 -4.30
C VAL A 138 11.29 -7.64 -2.85
N THR A 139 12.38 -8.23 -2.35
CA THR A 139 12.83 -8.05 -0.96
C THR A 139 13.25 -6.61 -0.68
N SER A 140 14.07 -6.01 -1.54
CA SER A 140 14.53 -4.62 -1.36
C SER A 140 13.40 -3.62 -1.52
N GLY A 141 12.51 -3.78 -2.50
CA GLY A 141 11.34 -2.92 -2.69
C GLY A 141 10.37 -2.99 -1.50
N THR A 142 10.11 -4.19 -0.98
CA THR A 142 9.29 -4.37 0.23
C THR A 142 9.98 -3.74 1.46
N ALA A 143 11.30 -3.87 1.59
CA ALA A 143 12.07 -3.26 2.67
C ALA A 143 12.06 -1.73 2.62
N VAL A 144 12.24 -1.14 1.44
CA VAL A 144 12.11 0.31 1.23
C VAL A 144 10.69 0.76 1.58
N GLY A 145 9.67 0.02 1.16
CA GLY A 145 8.29 0.30 1.52
C GLY A 145 8.07 0.28 3.03
N ALA A 146 8.55 -0.76 3.73
CA ALA A 146 8.47 -0.83 5.19
C ALA A 146 9.25 0.32 5.87
N ALA A 147 10.42 0.71 5.36
CA ALA A 147 11.17 1.83 5.91
C ALA A 147 10.40 3.15 5.76
N LEU A 148 9.85 3.43 4.57
CA LEU A 148 9.00 4.60 4.33
C LEU A 148 7.74 4.56 5.21
N GLY A 149 7.17 3.37 5.42
CA GLY A 149 6.05 3.16 6.34
C GLY A 149 6.37 3.53 7.78
N ALA A 150 7.51 3.09 8.29
CA ALA A 150 7.96 3.46 9.63
C ALA A 150 8.18 4.98 9.75
N VAL A 151 8.77 5.61 8.74
CA VAL A 151 8.95 7.07 8.69
C VAL A 151 7.60 7.78 8.67
N GLY A 152 6.66 7.36 7.84
CA GLY A 152 5.32 7.97 7.74
C GLY A 152 4.53 7.85 9.05
N VAL A 153 4.58 6.69 9.71
CA VAL A 153 3.99 6.49 11.03
C VAL A 153 4.61 7.43 12.07
N ALA A 154 5.94 7.56 12.08
CA ALA A 154 6.62 8.46 12.99
C ALA A 154 6.25 9.93 12.75
N GLN A 155 6.21 10.37 11.48
CA GLN A 155 5.78 11.72 11.09
C GLN A 155 4.36 12.02 11.59
N LEU A 156 3.42 11.11 11.32
CA LEU A 156 2.04 11.25 11.75
C LEU A 156 1.92 11.22 13.27
N GLY A 157 2.63 10.32 13.95
CA GLY A 157 2.62 10.23 15.42
C GLY A 157 3.13 11.50 16.09
N VAL A 158 4.19 12.12 15.56
CA VAL A 158 4.68 13.41 16.06
C VAL A 158 3.66 14.53 15.82
N SER A 159 3.00 14.54 14.65
CA SER A 159 1.93 15.50 14.35
C SER A 159 0.76 15.36 15.32
N LEU A 160 0.22 14.14 15.47
CA LEU A 160 -0.93 13.87 16.33
C LEU A 160 -0.64 14.14 17.80
N ARG A 161 0.57 13.86 18.29
CA ARG A 161 0.97 14.16 19.66
C ARG A 161 0.86 15.66 19.98
N ARG A 162 1.19 16.54 19.03
CA ARG A 162 1.05 17.99 19.23
C ARG A 162 -0.41 18.40 19.32
N MET A 163 -1.23 17.85 18.43
CA MET A 163 -2.66 18.18 18.33
C MET A 163 -3.49 17.64 19.50
N LEU A 164 -3.04 16.56 20.14
CA LEU A 164 -3.69 15.97 21.32
C LEU A 164 -3.24 16.62 22.65
N ALA A 165 -2.21 17.46 22.62
CA ALA A 165 -1.73 18.17 23.81
C ALA A 165 -2.46 19.50 24.04
N ASP A 166 -3.26 19.94 23.07
CA ASP A 166 -4.14 21.11 23.12
C ASP A 166 -5.56 20.71 23.55
#